data_AF-A0A7W9QPZ3-F1
#
_entry.id   AF-A0A7W9QPZ3-F1
#
_cell.length_a   1.000
_cell.length_b   1.000
_cell.length_c   1.000
_cell.angle_alpha   90.00
_cell.angle_beta   90.00
_cell.angle_gamma   90.00
#
_symmetry.space_group_name_H-M   'P 1'
#
loop_
_entity.id
_entity.type
_entity.pdbx_description
1 polymer ?
#
loop_
_entity_poly.entity_id
_entity_poly.type
_entity_poly.pdbx_seq_one_letter_code
_entity_poly.pdbx_strand_id
1 'polypeptide(L)'
;MTATSPSDGVAAPPALAAFLRGIERRAAVLADLQSGRPERGTPALAAAMRAFRSHAAALPMADWPLRFWKLLGAVPTLRQADAAEGAWPAPLAHLRTLQPADRLALLLRIVAGLDEPLAAQVLQLSTEDYQQALARACPRDAGGRPDAAGWRALADAAQQCLRDLPPARLQALAQLRDAAIAGSTASPAPAPAKAAAPAAAAARPRRRGARSALRTRLAGAVIAVVVLALVGTVFWDRLPWHRSRAAAAAGGSDASLALGDTGPVQVEVLPPESDTASAPPLPAEPPAPLPEPAIYDLDFYAWYAAGAPPPRIERSAPSAAELAEAAENPPAAAMAPAIAPAAAANTPPALTPAQLRARQAAWDALPAAAQARLRQVATAFAGLPIEQQHSLHAQFAEMDALERHGWLLGPELGAEFWALQPLLGYVPAAQRQALLGLLRGLPADQREHLALLSQRTPPQDRAALRRDLLAQGTDSRGAWLKQRAAR
;
A
#
# COMPACT_ATOMS: atom_id res chain seq x y z
N MET A 1 -17.89 31.22 32.51
CA MET A 1 -18.48 30.86 31.20
C MET A 1 -17.60 29.79 30.59
N THR A 2 -18.05 28.54 30.67
CA THR A 2 -17.35 27.37 30.15
C THR A 2 -17.42 27.35 28.63
N ALA A 3 -16.28 27.47 27.96
CA ALA A 3 -16.20 27.33 26.51
C ALA A 3 -16.22 25.84 26.15
N THR A 4 -17.23 25.44 25.39
CA THR A 4 -17.42 24.09 24.85
C THR A 4 -16.50 23.89 23.65
N SER A 5 -15.64 22.86 23.70
CA SER A 5 -14.85 22.39 22.56
C SER A 5 -15.75 21.83 21.45
N PRO A 6 -15.45 22.03 20.15
CA PRO A 6 -16.19 21.37 19.08
C PRO A 6 -15.77 19.90 18.96
N SER A 7 -16.78 19.02 18.92
CA SER A 7 -16.67 17.56 18.90
C SER A 7 -16.21 16.96 17.56
N ASP A 8 -15.39 15.92 17.68
CA ASP A 8 -15.22 14.68 16.88
C ASP A 8 -15.97 14.48 15.54
N GLY A 9 -15.17 14.18 14.51
CA GLY A 9 -15.13 12.83 13.91
C GLY A 9 -16.43 12.21 13.37
N VAL A 10 -17.04 12.82 12.35
CA VAL A 10 -18.00 12.14 11.49
C VAL A 10 -17.38 12.01 10.11
N ALA A 11 -17.05 10.79 9.67
CA ALA A 11 -16.71 10.55 8.28
C ALA A 11 -17.89 11.04 7.42
N ALA A 12 -17.67 12.05 6.59
CA ALA A 12 -18.70 12.56 5.69
C ALA A 12 -19.23 11.38 4.85
N PRO A 13 -20.57 11.17 4.78
CA PRO A 13 -21.19 10.13 3.96
C PRO A 13 -20.61 9.96 2.53
N PRO A 14 -20.20 11.02 1.80
CA PRO A 14 -19.58 10.87 0.48
C PRO A 14 -18.24 10.14 0.48
N ALA A 15 -17.36 10.40 1.47
CA ALA A 15 -16.03 9.77 1.53
C ALA A 15 -16.14 8.26 1.79
N LEU A 16 -17.03 7.85 2.69
CA LEU A 16 -17.33 6.43 2.93
C LEU A 16 -17.90 5.76 1.67
N ALA A 17 -18.78 6.44 0.93
CA ALA A 17 -19.33 5.93 -0.31
C ALA A 17 -18.26 5.73 -1.39
N ALA A 18 -17.35 6.70 -1.57
CA ALA A 18 -16.25 6.63 -2.51
C ALA A 18 -15.29 5.48 -2.18
N PHE A 19 -14.91 5.34 -0.90
CA PHE A 19 -14.06 4.24 -0.44
C PHE A 19 -14.71 2.87 -0.69
N LEU A 20 -15.97 2.69 -0.26
CA LEU A 20 -16.69 1.43 -0.44
C LEU A 20 -16.83 1.08 -1.92
N ARG A 21 -17.11 2.07 -2.78
CA ARG A 21 -17.16 1.89 -4.25
C ARG A 21 -15.82 1.40 -4.82
N GLY A 22 -14.70 1.90 -4.30
CA GLY A 22 -13.36 1.48 -4.73
C GLY A 22 -12.97 0.05 -4.31
N ILE A 23 -13.53 -0.46 -3.21
CA ILE A 23 -13.13 -1.76 -2.63
C ILE A 23 -14.16 -2.88 -2.84
N GLU A 24 -15.45 -2.55 -3.02
CA GLU A 24 -16.58 -3.50 -3.07
C GLU A 24 -16.38 -4.61 -4.10
N ARG A 25 -15.81 -4.28 -5.27
CA ARG A 25 -15.54 -5.24 -6.34
C ARG A 25 -14.56 -6.33 -5.91
N ARG A 26 -13.42 -5.92 -5.35
CA ARG A 26 -12.37 -6.85 -4.89
C ARG A 26 -12.86 -7.64 -3.68
N ALA A 27 -13.55 -6.98 -2.77
CA ALA A 27 -14.08 -7.59 -1.56
C ALA A 27 -15.13 -8.66 -1.87
N ALA A 28 -16.00 -8.42 -2.86
CA ALA A 28 -16.98 -9.38 -3.33
C ALA A 28 -16.31 -10.62 -3.94
N VAL A 29 -15.38 -10.43 -4.88
CA VAL A 29 -14.67 -11.57 -5.49
C VAL A 29 -13.87 -12.35 -4.45
N LEU A 30 -13.21 -11.68 -3.51
CA LEU A 30 -12.50 -12.35 -2.42
C LEU A 30 -13.46 -13.18 -1.58
N ALA A 31 -14.61 -12.62 -1.17
CA ALA A 31 -15.59 -13.32 -0.34
C ALA A 31 -16.22 -14.51 -1.09
N ASP A 32 -16.52 -14.35 -2.37
CA ASP A 32 -17.09 -15.39 -3.23
C ASP A 32 -16.07 -16.52 -3.48
N LEU A 33 -14.80 -16.20 -3.75
CA LEU A 33 -13.74 -17.20 -3.95
C LEU A 33 -13.27 -17.84 -2.64
N GLN A 34 -13.32 -17.14 -1.51
CA GLN A 34 -12.99 -17.73 -0.21
C GLN A 34 -14.03 -18.78 0.18
N SER A 35 -15.31 -18.45 0.01
CA SER A 35 -16.43 -19.32 0.36
C SER A 35 -16.83 -20.31 -0.74
N GLY A 36 -16.35 -20.11 -1.96
CA GLY A 36 -16.72 -20.88 -3.14
C GLY A 36 -18.16 -20.67 -3.62
N ARG A 37 -18.90 -19.70 -3.04
CA ARG A 37 -20.32 -19.46 -3.35
C ARG A 37 -20.72 -18.00 -3.10
N PRO A 38 -21.38 -17.33 -4.07
CA PRO A 38 -21.80 -15.94 -3.88
C PRO A 38 -22.85 -15.75 -2.79
N GLU A 39 -23.65 -16.78 -2.49
CA GLU A 39 -24.68 -16.76 -1.45
C GLU A 39 -24.09 -16.62 -0.04
N ARG A 40 -22.84 -17.05 0.15
CA ARG A 40 -22.09 -16.91 1.41
C ARG A 40 -21.16 -15.70 1.42
N GLY A 41 -20.59 -15.34 0.27
CA GLY A 41 -19.74 -14.16 0.14
C GLY A 41 -20.51 -12.85 0.34
N THR A 42 -21.70 -12.74 -0.23
CA THR A 42 -22.53 -11.53 -0.16
C THR A 42 -22.91 -11.10 1.27
N PRO A 43 -23.48 -11.97 2.14
CA PRO A 43 -23.81 -11.58 3.51
C PRO A 43 -22.55 -11.27 4.35
N ALA A 44 -21.43 -11.93 4.09
CA ALA A 44 -20.16 -11.65 4.75
C ALA A 44 -19.64 -10.25 4.39
N LEU A 45 -19.67 -9.88 3.11
CA LEU A 45 -19.33 -8.54 2.65
C LEU A 45 -20.25 -7.49 3.28
N ALA A 46 -21.56 -7.73 3.30
CA ALA A 46 -22.52 -6.83 3.92
C ALA A 46 -22.24 -6.62 5.42
N ALA A 47 -21.87 -7.68 6.14
CA ALA A 47 -21.49 -7.60 7.54
C ALA A 47 -20.20 -6.78 7.73
N ALA A 48 -19.18 -6.99 6.89
CA ALA A 48 -17.95 -6.22 6.91
C ALA A 48 -18.18 -4.73 6.60
N MET A 49 -19.00 -4.39 5.61
CA MET A 49 -19.35 -2.99 5.28
C MET A 49 -20.07 -2.28 6.43
N ARG A 50 -21.02 -2.98 7.10
CA ARG A 50 -21.72 -2.44 8.28
C ARG A 50 -20.78 -2.23 9.46
N ALA A 51 -19.94 -3.23 9.76
CA ALA A 51 -18.94 -3.10 10.82
C ALA A 51 -17.94 -1.99 10.48
N PHE A 52 -17.56 -1.84 9.22
CA PHE A 52 -16.62 -0.81 8.80
C PHE A 52 -17.17 0.60 9.01
N ARG A 53 -18.46 0.83 8.74
CA ARG A 53 -19.11 2.14 8.96
C ARG A 53 -18.89 2.69 10.37
N SER A 54 -18.97 1.85 11.41
CA SER A 54 -18.76 2.31 12.80
C SER A 54 -17.30 2.69 13.07
N HIS A 55 -16.34 2.09 12.36
CA HIS A 55 -14.92 2.36 12.52
C HIS A 55 -14.44 3.51 11.64
N ALA A 56 -15.10 3.74 10.50
CA ALA A 56 -14.73 4.79 9.55
C ALA A 56 -14.79 6.20 10.17
N ALA A 57 -15.69 6.42 11.14
CA ALA A 57 -15.79 7.70 11.86
C ALA A 57 -14.60 7.97 12.81
N ALA A 58 -13.98 6.92 13.34
CA ALA A 58 -12.92 7.01 14.36
C ALA A 58 -11.51 6.80 13.80
N LEU A 59 -11.37 6.39 12.53
CA LEU A 59 -10.10 6.06 11.90
C LEU A 59 -9.75 7.05 10.79
N PRO A 60 -8.48 7.45 10.66
CA PRO A 60 -8.00 8.15 9.48
C PRO A 60 -8.30 7.36 8.20
N MET A 61 -8.64 8.05 7.11
CA MET A 61 -8.96 7.41 5.82
C MET A 61 -7.81 6.54 5.28
N ALA A 62 -6.56 6.77 5.69
CA ALA A 62 -5.41 5.97 5.30
C ALA A 62 -5.44 4.54 5.88
N ASP A 63 -6.04 4.37 7.06
CA ASP A 63 -6.17 3.08 7.74
C ASP A 63 -7.41 2.29 7.31
N TRP A 64 -8.29 2.93 6.53
CA TRP A 64 -9.55 2.34 6.08
C TRP A 64 -9.37 1.03 5.29
N PRO A 65 -8.45 0.91 4.31
CA PRO A 65 -8.23 -0.35 3.61
C PRO A 65 -7.83 -1.48 4.57
N LEU A 66 -6.82 -1.24 5.41
CA LEU A 66 -6.34 -2.24 6.38
C LEU A 66 -7.46 -2.66 7.34
N ARG A 67 -8.22 -1.70 7.87
CA ARG A 67 -9.33 -2.00 8.77
C ARG A 67 -10.43 -2.79 8.06
N PHE A 68 -10.79 -2.41 6.84
CA PHE A 68 -11.81 -3.10 6.07
C PHE A 68 -11.42 -4.56 5.80
N TRP A 69 -10.18 -4.80 5.34
CA TRP A 69 -9.69 -6.16 5.10
C TRP A 69 -9.58 -6.98 6.39
N LYS A 70 -9.18 -6.38 7.52
CA LYS A 70 -9.23 -7.03 8.85
C LYS A 70 -10.66 -7.46 9.21
N LEU A 71 -11.65 -6.58 9.01
CA LEU A 71 -13.06 -6.89 9.29
C LEU A 71 -13.59 -7.99 8.38
N LEU A 72 -13.29 -7.94 7.07
CA LEU A 72 -13.71 -8.97 6.12
C LEU A 72 -13.04 -10.33 6.41
N GLY A 73 -11.72 -10.32 6.66
CA GLY A 73 -10.94 -11.52 6.99
C GLY A 73 -11.28 -12.11 8.35
N ALA A 74 -11.93 -11.36 9.24
CA ALA A 74 -12.43 -11.83 10.53
C ALA A 74 -13.85 -12.40 10.46
N VAL A 75 -14.57 -12.29 9.34
CA VAL A 75 -15.94 -12.81 9.24
C VAL A 75 -15.94 -14.35 9.40
N PRO A 76 -16.63 -14.91 10.42
CA PRO A 76 -16.56 -16.34 10.70
C PRO A 76 -17.03 -17.22 9.55
N THR A 77 -18.06 -16.80 8.81
CA THR A 77 -18.60 -17.55 7.66
C THR A 77 -17.61 -17.66 6.50
N LEU A 78 -16.60 -16.78 6.41
CA LEU A 78 -15.53 -16.87 5.43
C LEU A 78 -14.34 -17.69 5.96
N ARG A 79 -14.03 -17.59 7.25
CA ARG A 79 -12.95 -18.37 7.89
C ARG A 79 -13.27 -19.86 8.00
N GLN A 80 -14.54 -20.19 8.18
CA GLN A 80 -15.02 -21.56 8.41
C GLN A 80 -15.71 -22.15 7.17
N ALA A 81 -15.48 -21.57 5.98
CA ALA A 81 -16.11 -22.04 4.76
C ALA A 81 -15.58 -23.43 4.37
N ASP A 82 -16.48 -24.41 4.33
CA ASP A 82 -16.15 -25.76 3.90
C ASP A 82 -15.89 -25.79 2.38
N ALA A 83 -14.76 -26.37 2.00
CA ALA A 83 -14.37 -26.57 0.61
C ALA A 83 -15.28 -27.55 -0.12
N ALA A 84 -15.86 -28.53 0.57
CA ALA A 84 -16.71 -29.55 -0.03
C ALA A 84 -18.00 -28.98 -0.63
N GLU A 85 -18.46 -27.86 -0.07
CA GLU A 85 -19.68 -27.19 -0.51
C GLU A 85 -19.41 -26.04 -1.48
N GLY A 86 -18.16 -25.69 -1.76
CA GLY A 86 -17.82 -24.60 -2.68
C GLY A 86 -17.76 -25.06 -4.14
N ALA A 87 -18.09 -24.15 -5.06
CA ALA A 87 -17.94 -24.35 -6.49
C ALA A 87 -17.00 -23.28 -7.07
N TRP A 88 -15.81 -23.70 -7.48
CA TRP A 88 -14.84 -22.81 -8.15
C TRP A 88 -14.84 -23.05 -9.66
N PRO A 89 -14.69 -21.99 -10.48
CA PRO A 89 -14.44 -22.14 -11.90
C PRO A 89 -13.22 -23.03 -12.16
N ALA A 90 -13.18 -23.74 -13.28
CA ALA A 90 -12.09 -24.67 -13.61
C ALA A 90 -10.68 -24.05 -13.49
N PRO A 91 -10.41 -22.81 -13.95
CA PRO A 91 -9.11 -22.16 -13.77
C PRO A 91 -8.71 -21.90 -12.31
N LEU A 92 -9.68 -21.87 -11.38
CA LEU A 92 -9.50 -21.59 -9.96
C LEU A 92 -9.75 -22.84 -9.09
N ALA A 93 -9.82 -24.03 -9.70
CA ALA A 93 -10.12 -25.28 -9.00
C ALA A 93 -9.11 -25.62 -7.88
N HIS A 94 -7.87 -25.14 -7.99
CA HIS A 94 -6.83 -25.24 -6.96
C HIS A 94 -7.29 -24.67 -5.61
N LEU A 95 -8.10 -23.61 -5.60
CA LEU A 95 -8.58 -23.00 -4.34
C LEU A 95 -9.34 -24.01 -3.46
N ARG A 96 -10.02 -25.00 -4.07
CA ARG A 96 -10.75 -26.05 -3.37
C ARG A 96 -9.84 -26.95 -2.53
N THR A 97 -8.60 -27.18 -2.96
CA THR A 97 -7.69 -28.09 -2.27
C THR A 97 -7.00 -27.45 -1.07
N LEU A 98 -7.08 -26.12 -0.96
CA LEU A 98 -6.44 -25.35 0.09
C LEU A 98 -7.26 -25.33 1.37
N GLN A 99 -6.55 -25.35 2.51
CA GLN A 99 -7.15 -25.04 3.80
C GLN A 99 -7.72 -23.61 3.80
N PRO A 100 -8.82 -23.34 4.52
CA PRO A 100 -9.47 -22.02 4.49
C PRO A 100 -8.54 -20.85 4.84
N ALA A 101 -7.58 -21.05 5.75
CA ALA A 101 -6.61 -20.04 6.14
C ALA A 101 -5.58 -19.74 5.03
N ASP A 102 -4.99 -20.78 4.44
CA ASP A 102 -4.01 -20.64 3.34
C ASP A 102 -4.69 -20.09 2.07
N ARG A 103 -5.95 -20.48 1.81
CA ARG A 103 -6.79 -19.91 0.74
C ARG A 103 -6.99 -18.42 0.92
N LEU A 104 -7.33 -17.98 2.14
CA LEU A 104 -7.53 -16.56 2.43
C LEU A 104 -6.24 -15.78 2.27
N ALA A 105 -5.10 -16.33 2.73
CA ALA A 105 -3.78 -15.72 2.55
C ALA A 105 -3.45 -15.50 1.07
N LEU A 106 -3.70 -16.51 0.23
CA LEU A 106 -3.54 -16.43 -1.23
C LEU A 106 -4.45 -15.37 -1.85
N LEU A 107 -5.74 -15.35 -1.50
CA LEU A 107 -6.72 -14.41 -2.05
C LEU A 107 -6.42 -12.96 -1.65
N LEU A 108 -5.89 -12.71 -0.45
CA LEU A 108 -5.41 -11.37 -0.09
C LEU A 108 -4.27 -10.90 -1.00
N ARG A 109 -3.41 -11.82 -1.45
CA ARG A 109 -2.31 -11.49 -2.37
C ARG A 109 -2.81 -11.25 -3.81
N ILE A 110 -3.64 -12.14 -4.35
CA ILE A 110 -3.99 -12.12 -5.78
C ILE A 110 -5.27 -11.36 -6.12
N VAL A 111 -6.23 -11.26 -5.19
CA VAL A 111 -7.50 -10.53 -5.38
C VAL A 111 -7.45 -9.16 -4.73
N ALA A 112 -7.09 -9.09 -3.44
CA ALA A 112 -7.03 -7.80 -2.74
C ALA A 112 -5.80 -6.97 -3.16
N GLY A 113 -4.77 -7.63 -3.70
CA GLY A 113 -3.55 -6.97 -4.20
C GLY A 113 -2.68 -6.41 -3.07
N LEU A 114 -2.81 -6.96 -1.86
CA LEU A 114 -2.01 -6.55 -0.71
C LEU A 114 -0.59 -7.10 -0.85
N ASP A 115 0.38 -6.36 -0.33
CA ASP A 115 1.72 -6.89 -0.12
C ASP A 115 1.74 -7.85 1.09
N GLU A 116 2.83 -8.61 1.22
CA GLU A 116 2.98 -9.59 2.29
C GLU A 116 2.86 -9.01 3.71
N PRO A 117 3.53 -7.89 4.06
CA PRO A 117 3.41 -7.35 5.41
C PRO A 117 1.99 -6.86 5.74
N LEU A 118 1.28 -6.24 4.79
CA LEU A 118 -0.09 -5.77 5.03
C LEU A 118 -1.07 -6.95 5.09
N ALA A 119 -0.89 -7.98 4.25
CA ALA A 119 -1.70 -9.18 4.30
C ALA A 119 -1.49 -9.99 5.59
N ALA A 120 -0.24 -10.06 6.08
CA ALA A 120 0.09 -10.64 7.38
C ALA A 120 -0.62 -9.88 8.51
N GLN A 121 -0.58 -8.54 8.49
CA GLN A 121 -1.31 -7.72 9.44
C GLN A 121 -2.83 -7.92 9.39
N VAL A 122 -3.41 -8.11 8.20
CA VAL A 122 -4.85 -8.42 8.04
C VAL A 122 -5.22 -9.72 8.74
N LEU A 123 -4.37 -10.75 8.59
CA LEU A 123 -4.59 -12.05 9.19
C LEU A 123 -4.15 -12.16 10.66
N GLN A 124 -3.46 -11.13 11.17
CA GLN A 124 -2.84 -11.09 12.50
C GLN A 124 -1.77 -12.18 12.66
N LEU A 125 -0.95 -12.34 11.62
CA LEU A 125 0.18 -13.26 11.56
C LEU A 125 1.50 -12.48 11.51
N SER A 126 2.61 -13.14 11.86
CA SER A 126 3.93 -12.62 11.49
C SER A 126 4.11 -12.68 9.97
N THR A 127 5.01 -11.87 9.42
CA THR A 127 5.35 -11.91 7.99
C THR A 127 5.85 -13.30 7.58
N GLU A 128 6.62 -13.97 8.43
CA GLU A 128 7.14 -15.31 8.19
C GLU A 128 6.02 -16.35 8.15
N ASP A 129 5.09 -16.34 9.11
CA ASP A 129 3.95 -17.27 9.12
C ASP A 129 3.06 -17.07 7.90
N TYR A 130 2.90 -15.81 7.47
CA TYR A 130 2.17 -15.48 6.25
C TYR A 130 2.88 -16.02 4.99
N GLN A 131 4.20 -15.87 4.89
CA GLN A 131 4.99 -16.43 3.79
C GLN A 131 4.90 -17.95 3.74
N GLN A 132 4.92 -18.61 4.90
CA GLN A 132 4.72 -20.06 4.98
C GLN A 132 3.30 -20.47 4.54
N ALA A 133 2.28 -19.71 4.91
CA ALA A 133 0.91 -19.92 4.44
C ALA A 133 0.79 -19.77 2.92
N LEU A 134 1.43 -18.74 2.34
CA LEU A 134 1.52 -18.58 0.90
C LEU A 134 2.27 -19.74 0.24
N ALA A 135 3.38 -20.20 0.81
CA ALA A 135 4.15 -21.33 0.27
C ALA A 135 3.37 -22.66 0.28
N ARG A 136 2.46 -22.85 1.26
CA ARG A 136 1.50 -23.97 1.28
C ARG A 136 0.37 -23.78 0.25
N ALA A 137 -0.02 -22.53 0.00
CA ALA A 137 -1.06 -22.20 -0.97
C ALA A 137 -0.58 -22.21 -2.44
N CYS A 138 0.73 -22.07 -2.69
CA CYS A 138 1.29 -22.07 -4.03
C CYS A 138 1.02 -23.40 -4.77
N PRO A 139 0.56 -23.34 -6.05
CA PRO A 139 0.51 -24.52 -6.90
C PRO A 139 1.86 -25.20 -6.99
N ARG A 140 1.83 -26.53 -7.10
CA ARG A 140 3.02 -27.35 -7.27
C ARG A 140 2.95 -28.10 -8.59
N ASP A 141 4.10 -28.26 -9.23
CA ASP A 141 4.23 -29.06 -10.44
C ASP A 141 4.16 -30.56 -10.13
N ALA A 142 4.21 -31.41 -11.15
CA ALA A 142 4.21 -32.86 -11.00
C ALA A 142 5.40 -33.39 -10.16
N GLY A 143 6.48 -32.61 -10.04
CA GLY A 143 7.65 -32.91 -9.20
C GLY A 143 7.53 -32.37 -7.77
N GLY A 144 6.40 -31.77 -7.39
CA GLY A 144 6.17 -31.19 -6.06
C GLY A 144 6.88 -29.85 -5.82
N ARG A 145 7.51 -29.26 -6.84
CA ARG A 145 8.17 -27.95 -6.75
C ARG A 145 7.16 -26.82 -6.98
N PRO A 146 7.41 -25.60 -6.47
CA PRO A 146 6.54 -24.45 -6.71
C PRO A 146 6.38 -24.18 -8.22
N ASP A 147 5.13 -24.15 -8.69
CA ASP A 147 4.80 -23.90 -10.09
C ASP A 147 4.49 -22.40 -10.31
N ALA A 148 5.48 -21.71 -10.88
CA ALA A 148 5.34 -20.30 -11.23
C ALA A 148 4.33 -20.04 -12.36
N ALA A 149 4.11 -21.00 -13.28
CA ALA A 149 3.13 -20.86 -14.35
C ALA A 149 1.71 -21.03 -13.79
N GLY A 150 1.49 -22.05 -12.96
CA GLY A 150 0.24 -22.26 -12.24
C GLY A 150 -0.13 -21.09 -11.33
N TRP A 151 0.84 -20.50 -10.63
CA TRP A 151 0.61 -19.28 -9.85
C TRP A 151 0.11 -18.11 -10.72
N ARG A 152 0.77 -17.84 -11.84
CA ARG A 152 0.37 -16.77 -12.77
C ARG A 152 -1.03 -17.02 -13.34
N ALA A 153 -1.31 -18.26 -13.75
CA ALA A 153 -2.63 -18.64 -14.25
C ALA A 153 -3.75 -18.42 -13.21
N LEU A 154 -3.50 -18.74 -11.93
CA LEU A 154 -4.44 -18.43 -10.84
C LEU A 154 -4.65 -16.94 -10.64
N ALA A 155 -3.56 -16.15 -10.64
CA ALA A 155 -3.65 -14.70 -10.50
C ALA A 155 -4.42 -14.07 -11.67
N ASP A 156 -4.13 -14.48 -12.90
CA ASP A 156 -4.81 -13.99 -14.11
C ASP A 156 -6.29 -14.37 -14.11
N ALA A 157 -6.62 -15.61 -13.74
CA ALA A 157 -8.00 -16.07 -13.61
C ALA A 157 -8.77 -15.27 -12.54
N ALA A 158 -8.14 -15.00 -11.39
CA ALA A 158 -8.73 -14.16 -10.35
C ALA A 158 -8.96 -12.73 -10.86
N GLN A 159 -7.98 -12.11 -11.54
CA GLN A 159 -8.12 -10.79 -12.15
C GLN A 159 -9.19 -10.75 -13.25
N GLN A 160 -9.36 -11.84 -14.00
CA GLN A 160 -10.47 -11.98 -14.95
C GLN A 160 -11.82 -12.00 -14.24
N CYS A 161 -11.96 -12.74 -13.15
CA CYS A 161 -13.18 -12.70 -12.32
C CYS A 161 -13.48 -11.30 -11.79
N LEU A 162 -12.45 -10.51 -11.46
CA LEU A 162 -12.66 -9.09 -11.14
C LEU A 162 -13.24 -8.39 -12.36
N ARG A 163 -12.56 -8.43 -13.52
CA ARG A 163 -12.94 -7.70 -14.75
C ARG A 163 -14.33 -8.05 -15.30
N ASP A 164 -14.75 -9.30 -15.20
CA ASP A 164 -15.95 -9.83 -15.85
C ASP A 164 -17.16 -9.96 -14.92
N LEU A 165 -17.20 -9.18 -13.83
CA LEU A 165 -18.35 -9.16 -12.92
C LEU A 165 -19.65 -8.77 -13.66
N PRO A 166 -20.71 -9.60 -13.60
CA PRO A 166 -21.97 -9.32 -14.29
C PRO A 166 -22.60 -7.99 -13.84
N PRO A 167 -23.32 -7.28 -14.73
CA PRO A 167 -23.93 -5.99 -14.38
C PRO A 167 -24.95 -6.11 -13.23
N ALA A 168 -25.71 -7.21 -13.17
CA ALA A 168 -26.61 -7.50 -12.04
C ALA A 168 -25.85 -7.60 -10.70
N ARG A 169 -24.62 -8.14 -10.73
CA ARG A 169 -23.76 -8.21 -9.54
C ARG A 169 -23.27 -6.83 -9.12
N LEU A 170 -22.86 -5.98 -10.07
CA LEU A 170 -22.47 -4.59 -9.79
C LEU A 170 -23.63 -3.78 -9.19
N GLN A 171 -24.85 -3.97 -9.69
CA GLN A 171 -26.05 -3.34 -9.11
C GLN A 171 -26.31 -3.81 -7.67
N ALA A 172 -26.17 -5.11 -7.39
CA ALA A 172 -26.31 -5.63 -6.04
C ALA A 172 -25.24 -5.09 -5.07
N LEU A 173 -24.00 -4.87 -5.55
CA LEU A 173 -22.95 -4.24 -4.75
C LEU A 173 -23.26 -2.78 -4.43
N ALA A 174 -23.77 -2.02 -5.41
CA ALA A 174 -24.22 -0.65 -5.19
C ALA A 174 -25.34 -0.59 -4.13
N GLN A 175 -26.34 -1.47 -4.21
CA GLN A 175 -27.42 -1.56 -3.22
C GLN A 175 -26.90 -1.91 -1.82
N LEU A 176 -25.93 -2.82 -1.72
CA LEU A 176 -25.30 -3.18 -0.44
C LEU A 176 -24.54 -2.02 0.19
N ARG A 177 -23.79 -1.27 -0.62
CA ARG A 177 -23.08 -0.06 -0.17
C ARG A 177 -24.07 0.98 0.34
N ASP A 178 -25.10 1.28 -0.43
CA ASP A 178 -26.08 2.31 -0.09
C ASP A 178 -26.84 1.93 1.20
N ALA A 179 -27.20 0.65 1.36
CA ALA A 179 -27.78 0.12 2.60
C ALA A 179 -26.81 0.22 3.79
N ALA A 180 -25.53 -0.09 3.60
CA ALA A 180 -24.51 0.02 4.64
C ALA A 180 -24.36 1.48 5.10
N ILE A 181 -24.30 2.44 4.18
CA ILE A 181 -24.17 3.88 4.48
C ILE A 181 -25.42 4.42 5.21
N ALA A 182 -26.61 4.05 4.71
CA ALA A 182 -27.89 4.40 5.33
C ALA A 182 -28.06 3.79 6.73
N GLY A 183 -27.22 2.82 7.11
CA GLY A 183 -27.36 2.07 8.36
C GLY A 183 -28.63 1.21 8.40
N SER A 184 -29.28 1.01 7.27
CA SER A 184 -30.47 0.17 7.15
C SER A 184 -30.07 -1.29 7.01
N THR A 185 -30.69 -2.16 7.78
CA THR A 185 -30.61 -3.60 7.60
C THR A 185 -31.46 -3.98 6.39
N ALA A 186 -30.96 -3.73 5.18
CA ALA A 186 -31.60 -4.25 3.99
C ALA A 186 -31.49 -5.78 4.00
N SER A 187 -32.56 -6.42 4.48
CA SER A 187 -32.87 -7.82 4.17
C SER A 187 -33.14 -7.90 2.67
N PRO A 188 -32.69 -8.95 1.95
CA PRO A 188 -33.01 -9.07 0.54
C PRO A 188 -34.53 -9.06 0.37
N ALA A 189 -35.04 -8.14 -0.44
CA ALA A 189 -36.46 -7.99 -0.69
C ALA A 189 -37.02 -9.30 -1.28
N PRO A 190 -38.15 -9.83 -0.79
CA PRO A 190 -38.83 -10.91 -1.47
C PRO A 190 -39.36 -10.40 -2.81
N ALA A 191 -39.27 -11.23 -3.85
CA ALA A 191 -39.92 -11.01 -5.14
C ALA A 191 -41.41 -10.64 -4.98
N PRO A 192 -42.02 -9.88 -5.90
CA PRO A 192 -43.39 -9.41 -5.73
C PRO A 192 -44.36 -10.59 -5.79
N ALA A 193 -44.89 -10.98 -4.63
CA ALA A 193 -45.99 -11.93 -4.54
C ALA A 193 -47.29 -11.21 -4.90
N LYS A 194 -47.96 -11.78 -5.91
CA LYS A 194 -49.27 -11.44 -6.46
C LYS A 194 -50.33 -11.28 -5.37
N ALA A 195 -51.19 -10.28 -5.55
CA ALA A 195 -52.28 -9.91 -4.67
C ALA A 195 -53.20 -11.09 -4.28
N ALA A 196 -53.47 -11.22 -2.99
CA ALA A 196 -54.63 -11.94 -2.46
C ALA A 196 -55.21 -11.16 -1.27
N ALA A 197 -56.49 -10.81 -1.39
CA ALA A 197 -57.31 -10.08 -0.42
C ALA A 197 -57.73 -10.99 0.79
N PRO A 198 -58.34 -10.44 1.85
CA PRO A 198 -58.23 -10.96 3.21
C PRO A 198 -59.37 -11.91 3.62
N ALA A 199 -59.10 -12.82 4.57
CA ALA A 199 -60.16 -13.52 5.29
C ALA A 199 -59.79 -13.77 6.76
N ALA A 200 -60.54 -13.09 7.62
CA ALA A 200 -61.09 -13.45 8.93
C ALA A 200 -60.26 -14.22 9.98
N ALA A 201 -60.22 -13.55 11.14
CA ALA A 201 -59.83 -13.98 12.48
C ALA A 201 -60.39 -15.34 12.95
N ALA A 202 -59.54 -16.07 13.69
CA ALA A 202 -59.97 -16.87 14.83
C ALA A 202 -58.94 -16.76 15.95
N ALA A 203 -59.40 -16.37 17.14
CA ALA A 203 -58.60 -16.02 18.30
C ALA A 203 -58.35 -17.23 19.23
N ARG A 204 -57.06 -17.45 19.58
CA ARG A 204 -56.48 -17.81 20.91
C ARG A 204 -56.87 -19.17 21.55
N PRO A 205 -55.95 -19.85 22.29
CA PRO A 205 -55.35 -19.27 23.50
C PRO A 205 -53.83 -19.44 23.69
N ARG A 206 -53.32 -18.54 24.53
CA ARG A 206 -51.94 -18.44 25.04
C ARG A 206 -51.64 -19.61 25.99
N ARG A 207 -50.55 -20.35 25.73
CA ARG A 207 -49.82 -21.08 26.78
C ARG A 207 -48.46 -20.42 26.98
N ARG A 208 -48.39 -19.58 28.02
CA ARG A 208 -47.15 -19.13 28.66
C ARG A 208 -46.66 -20.24 29.59
N GLY A 209 -45.34 -20.42 29.63
CA GLY A 209 -44.64 -21.11 30.73
C GLY A 209 -44.28 -22.57 30.45
N ALA A 210 -43.11 -22.81 29.83
CA ALA A 210 -42.29 -24.01 30.00
C ALA A 210 -40.97 -23.98 29.20
N ARG A 211 -40.35 -22.79 28.99
CA ARG A 211 -39.05 -22.70 28.28
C ARG A 211 -38.03 -21.74 28.92
N SER A 212 -38.29 -21.23 30.13
CA SER A 212 -37.32 -20.42 30.89
C SER A 212 -36.54 -21.21 31.95
N ALA A 213 -37.01 -22.40 32.37
CA ALA A 213 -36.35 -23.21 33.38
C ALA A 213 -35.14 -24.03 32.86
N LEU A 214 -35.03 -24.23 31.54
CA LEU A 214 -33.89 -24.94 30.93
C LEU A 214 -32.71 -24.00 30.61
N ARG A 215 -32.99 -22.70 30.42
CA ARG A 215 -31.95 -21.68 30.14
C ARG A 215 -31.20 -21.21 31.40
N THR A 216 -31.85 -21.22 32.57
CA THR A 216 -31.19 -20.83 33.84
C THR A 216 -30.26 -21.93 34.38
N ARG A 217 -30.54 -23.21 34.09
CA ARG A 217 -29.64 -24.33 34.43
C ARG A 217 -28.41 -24.42 33.52
N LEU A 218 -28.51 -24.00 32.25
CA LEU A 218 -27.37 -23.92 31.32
C LEU A 218 -26.47 -22.71 31.58
N ALA A 219 -27.02 -21.59 32.08
CA ALA A 219 -26.22 -20.42 32.45
C ALA A 219 -25.31 -20.68 33.68
N GLY A 220 -25.77 -21.48 34.66
CA GLY A 220 -24.95 -21.89 35.81
C GLY A 220 -23.79 -22.80 35.42
N ALA A 221 -23.98 -23.69 34.44
CA ALA A 221 -22.93 -24.58 33.95
C ALA A 221 -21.84 -23.83 33.15
N VAL A 222 -22.23 -22.81 32.36
CA VAL A 222 -21.26 -21.97 31.63
C VAL A 222 -20.43 -21.09 32.57
N ILE A 223 -21.03 -20.57 33.65
CA ILE A 223 -20.27 -19.78 34.66
C ILE A 223 -19.30 -20.67 35.44
N ALA A 224 -19.69 -21.90 35.80
CA ALA A 224 -18.79 -22.86 36.44
C ALA A 224 -17.61 -23.24 35.52
N VAL A 225 -17.83 -23.42 34.21
CA VAL A 225 -16.77 -23.70 33.23
C VAL A 225 -15.85 -22.49 33.01
N VAL A 226 -16.38 -21.27 33.05
CA VAL A 226 -15.57 -20.03 32.94
C VAL A 226 -14.72 -19.81 34.20
N VAL A 227 -15.24 -20.11 35.39
CA VAL A 227 -14.44 -20.06 36.64
C VAL A 227 -13.38 -21.16 36.68
N LEU A 228 -13.68 -22.37 36.18
CA LEU A 228 -12.71 -23.46 36.07
C LEU A 228 -11.63 -23.18 35.00
N ALA A 229 -11.99 -22.49 33.92
CA ALA A 229 -11.05 -22.02 32.90
C ALA A 229 -10.16 -20.87 33.41
N LEU A 230 -10.68 -19.97 34.25
CA LEU A 230 -9.88 -18.90 34.86
C LEU A 230 -8.90 -19.44 35.91
N VAL A 231 -9.29 -20.44 36.70
CA VAL A 231 -8.37 -21.15 37.61
C VAL A 231 -7.33 -21.95 36.82
N GLY A 232 -7.71 -22.50 35.66
CA GLY A 232 -6.79 -23.14 34.71
C GLY A 232 -5.73 -22.20 34.16
N THR A 233 -6.07 -20.95 33.84
CA THR A 233 -5.09 -19.96 33.32
C THR A 233 -4.10 -19.45 34.38
N VAL A 234 -4.46 -19.49 35.67
CA VAL A 234 -3.54 -19.08 36.77
C VAL A 234 -2.66 -20.25 37.24
N PHE A 235 -3.08 -21.50 37.02
CA PHE A 235 -2.27 -22.70 37.31
C PHE A 235 -1.44 -23.21 36.11
N TRP A 236 -1.74 -22.78 34.88
CA TRP A 236 -0.95 -23.11 33.68
C TRP A 236 0.44 -22.45 33.69
N ASP A 237 0.58 -21.34 34.40
CA ASP A 237 1.87 -20.68 34.66
C ASP A 237 2.71 -21.38 35.76
N ARG A 238 2.20 -22.48 36.35
CA ARG A 238 2.83 -23.19 37.47
C ARG A 238 2.98 -24.71 37.33
N LEU A 239 2.78 -25.31 36.14
CA LEU A 239 3.07 -26.75 35.93
C LEU A 239 4.24 -27.02 34.95
N PRO A 240 5.14 -27.98 35.26
CA PRO A 240 6.57 -27.90 34.92
C PRO A 240 6.99 -28.58 33.59
N TRP A 241 6.16 -28.54 32.53
CA TRP A 241 6.35 -29.44 31.37
C TRP A 241 7.08 -28.85 30.15
N HIS A 242 7.57 -27.61 30.21
CA HIS A 242 8.44 -27.02 29.18
C HIS A 242 9.92 -26.86 29.59
N ARG A 243 10.36 -27.53 30.66
CA ARG A 243 11.79 -27.63 31.00
C ARG A 243 12.52 -28.82 30.37
N SER A 244 11.92 -29.49 29.38
CA SER A 244 12.54 -30.62 28.67
C SER A 244 12.90 -30.27 27.23
N ARG A 245 13.72 -29.22 27.06
CA ARG A 245 14.69 -29.14 25.96
C ARG A 245 16.01 -28.46 26.32
N ALA A 246 16.30 -28.30 27.61
CA ALA A 246 17.64 -27.97 28.10
C ALA A 246 18.09 -29.05 29.10
N ALA A 247 18.22 -30.28 28.59
CA ALA A 247 18.97 -31.36 29.23
C ALA A 247 20.05 -31.84 28.24
N ALA A 248 20.90 -30.89 27.89
CA ALA A 248 22.31 -31.03 27.49
C ALA A 248 22.84 -29.59 27.64
N ALA A 249 23.29 -29.13 28.80
CA ALA A 249 24.15 -29.78 29.76
C ALA A 249 23.82 -29.32 31.19
N ALA A 250 23.62 -30.28 32.08
CA ALA A 250 23.86 -30.08 33.49
C ALA A 250 25.37 -30.17 33.73
N GLY A 251 25.91 -29.21 34.46
CA GLY A 251 27.27 -29.28 34.98
C GLY A 251 27.60 -28.07 35.84
N GLY A 252 27.12 -28.09 37.10
CA GLY A 252 27.55 -27.23 38.21
C GLY A 252 27.14 -25.75 38.09
N SER A 253 26.92 -24.97 39.13
CA SER A 253 26.79 -25.16 40.57
C SER A 253 26.41 -23.76 41.11
N ASP A 254 25.57 -23.74 42.14
CA ASP A 254 25.13 -22.61 42.95
C ASP A 254 26.11 -21.43 43.12
N ALA A 255 25.59 -20.20 43.03
CA ALA A 255 25.41 -19.35 44.22
C ALA A 255 24.93 -17.92 43.85
N SER A 256 23.70 -17.59 44.31
CA SER A 256 23.36 -16.41 45.11
C SER A 256 24.18 -15.11 44.99
N LEU A 257 23.48 -14.05 44.55
CA LEU A 257 23.48 -12.65 45.06
C LEU A 257 24.80 -12.01 45.54
N ALA A 258 25.18 -10.90 44.89
CA ALA A 258 25.26 -9.58 45.53
C ALA A 258 25.61 -8.47 44.52
N LEU A 259 24.93 -7.33 44.66
CA LEU A 259 25.37 -6.04 44.11
C LEU A 259 26.76 -5.72 44.66
N GLY A 260 27.72 -5.35 43.81
CA GLY A 260 29.02 -4.88 44.26
C GLY A 260 29.99 -4.55 43.13
N ASP A 261 30.15 -3.25 42.92
CA ASP A 261 31.36 -2.56 42.45
C ASP A 261 31.84 -2.75 41.00
N THR A 262 32.04 -1.61 40.35
CA THR A 262 32.68 -1.46 39.04
C THR A 262 34.18 -1.73 39.18
N GLY A 263 34.63 -2.93 38.80
CA GLY A 263 36.04 -3.25 38.55
C GLY A 263 36.51 -2.81 37.15
N PRO A 264 37.83 -2.59 36.92
CA PRO A 264 38.31 -1.95 35.71
C PRO A 264 38.24 -2.87 34.48
N VAL A 265 38.00 -2.26 33.32
CA VAL A 265 37.91 -2.88 31.99
C VAL A 265 39.08 -3.84 31.73
N GLN A 266 38.77 -5.11 31.47
CA GLN A 266 39.75 -6.05 30.91
C GLN A 266 39.81 -5.90 29.40
N VAL A 267 40.97 -5.49 28.89
CA VAL A 267 41.32 -5.54 27.47
C VAL A 267 41.99 -6.88 27.22
N GLU A 268 41.31 -7.75 26.49
CA GLU A 268 41.90 -9.01 26.00
C GLU A 268 42.58 -8.77 24.65
N VAL A 269 43.88 -9.03 24.58
CA VAL A 269 44.68 -8.85 23.36
C VAL A 269 44.47 -10.08 22.47
N LEU A 270 43.91 -9.85 21.27
CA LEU A 270 43.80 -10.91 20.25
C LEU A 270 45.19 -11.50 19.93
N PRO A 271 45.30 -12.83 19.76
CA PRO A 271 46.54 -13.45 19.33
C PRO A 271 46.94 -12.97 17.92
N PRO A 272 48.25 -12.81 17.64
CA PRO A 272 48.71 -12.31 16.35
C PRO A 272 48.34 -13.31 15.23
N GLU A 273 47.72 -12.77 14.17
CA GLU A 273 47.42 -13.49 12.93
C GLU A 273 48.68 -14.17 12.42
N SER A 274 48.60 -15.49 12.22
CA SER A 274 49.61 -16.25 11.50
C SER A 274 49.30 -16.16 10.01
N ASP A 275 50.28 -15.68 9.25
CA ASP A 275 50.23 -15.52 7.81
C ASP A 275 49.92 -16.83 7.06
N THR A 276 49.03 -16.69 6.07
CA THR A 276 48.84 -17.49 4.85
C THR A 276 48.30 -18.93 4.95
N ALA A 277 47.08 -19.11 4.41
CA ALA A 277 46.88 -19.94 3.21
C ALA A 277 45.55 -19.61 2.53
N SER A 278 45.62 -19.44 1.21
CA SER A 278 44.57 -19.03 0.28
C SER A 278 43.29 -19.88 0.40
N ALA A 279 42.18 -19.25 0.79
CA ALA A 279 40.84 -19.76 0.53
C ALA A 279 40.38 -19.24 -0.84
N PRO A 280 39.82 -20.09 -1.73
CA PRO A 280 39.30 -19.64 -3.02
C PRO A 280 38.18 -18.60 -2.80
N PRO A 281 38.08 -17.56 -3.66
CA PRO A 281 37.04 -16.56 -3.50
C PRO A 281 35.68 -17.22 -3.72
N LEU A 282 34.85 -17.21 -2.69
CA LEU A 282 33.42 -17.45 -2.84
C LEU A 282 32.90 -16.49 -3.93
N PRO A 283 32.07 -16.95 -4.88
CA PRO A 283 31.44 -16.05 -5.83
C PRO A 283 30.67 -15.00 -5.01
N ALA A 284 31.06 -13.73 -5.19
CA ALA A 284 30.36 -12.60 -4.61
C ALA A 284 28.94 -12.60 -5.20
N GLU A 285 28.00 -13.19 -4.47
CA GLU A 285 26.59 -12.92 -4.69
C GLU A 285 26.45 -11.40 -4.53
N PRO A 286 26.02 -10.65 -5.57
CA PRO A 286 25.87 -9.22 -5.44
C PRO A 286 24.92 -8.97 -4.26
N PRO A 287 25.29 -8.11 -3.29
CA PRO A 287 24.38 -7.79 -2.20
C PRO A 287 23.07 -7.33 -2.83
N ALA A 288 21.95 -7.83 -2.31
CA ALA A 288 20.63 -7.32 -2.67
C ALA A 288 20.74 -5.78 -2.66
N PRO A 289 20.44 -5.07 -3.77
CA PRO A 289 20.63 -3.65 -3.82
C PRO A 289 19.77 -3.06 -2.71
N LEU A 290 20.42 -2.56 -1.66
CA LEU A 290 19.79 -1.67 -0.71
C LEU A 290 19.13 -0.58 -1.55
N PRO A 291 17.89 -0.19 -1.26
CA PRO A 291 17.28 0.85 -2.06
C PRO A 291 18.13 2.11 -1.90
N GLU A 292 18.75 2.56 -3.01
CA GLU A 292 19.62 3.74 -2.98
C GLU A 292 18.76 4.91 -2.48
N PRO A 293 19.12 5.59 -1.38
CA PRO A 293 18.31 6.67 -0.81
C PRO A 293 18.04 7.79 -1.83
N ALA A 294 18.94 7.94 -2.81
CA ALA A 294 18.80 8.85 -3.94
C ALA A 294 17.59 8.55 -4.84
N ILE A 295 17.06 7.32 -4.86
CA ILE A 295 15.90 6.95 -5.69
C ILE A 295 14.59 7.38 -5.03
N TYR A 296 14.51 7.31 -3.69
CA TYR A 296 13.31 7.71 -2.98
C TYR A 296 13.07 9.22 -3.11
N ASP A 297 14.10 10.03 -2.94
CA ASP A 297 13.98 11.49 -2.97
C ASP A 297 14.74 12.10 -4.17
N LEU A 298 14.67 11.41 -5.31
CA LEU A 298 15.42 11.78 -6.53
C LEU A 298 15.14 13.22 -7.00
N ASP A 299 13.87 13.60 -7.04
CA ASP A 299 13.41 14.93 -7.39
C ASP A 299 13.92 16.00 -6.42
N PHE A 300 13.90 15.70 -5.12
CA PHE A 300 14.45 16.58 -4.09
C PHE A 300 15.98 16.77 -4.24
N TYR A 301 16.74 15.69 -4.39
CA TYR A 301 18.19 15.78 -4.54
C TYR A 301 18.61 16.46 -5.84
N ALA A 302 17.83 16.31 -6.91
CA ALA A 302 18.04 17.04 -8.16
C ALA A 302 17.81 18.56 -8.00
N TRP A 303 16.75 18.96 -7.30
CA TRP A 303 16.48 20.36 -6.96
C TRP A 303 17.58 20.94 -6.05
N TYR A 304 17.97 20.21 -5.01
CA TYR A 304 19.02 20.64 -4.07
C TYR A 304 20.39 20.74 -4.76
N ALA A 305 20.73 19.80 -5.64
CA ALA A 305 21.96 19.83 -6.45
C ALA A 305 22.04 21.02 -7.43
N ALA A 306 20.89 21.59 -7.81
CA ALA A 306 20.78 22.80 -8.62
C ALA A 306 20.84 24.10 -7.80
N GLY A 307 21.10 24.00 -6.49
CA GLY A 307 21.23 25.15 -5.58
C GLY A 307 19.92 25.60 -4.95
N ALA A 308 18.92 24.70 -4.88
CA ALA A 308 17.61 24.98 -4.28
C ALA A 308 16.96 26.27 -4.82
N PRO A 309 16.76 26.39 -6.15
CA PRO A 309 16.17 27.59 -6.74
C PRO A 309 14.76 27.84 -6.19
N PRO A 310 14.34 29.12 -6.08
CA PRO A 310 13.01 29.47 -5.59
C PRO A 310 11.91 28.92 -6.52
N PRO A 311 10.70 28.65 -6.00
CA PRO A 311 9.57 28.22 -6.80
C PRO A 311 9.25 29.27 -7.87
N ARG A 312 8.92 28.83 -9.09
CA ARG A 312 8.58 29.74 -10.21
C ARG A 312 7.08 29.93 -10.33
N ILE A 313 6.32 28.91 -9.94
CA ILE A 313 4.89 28.96 -9.74
C ILE A 313 4.68 29.22 -8.26
N GLU A 314 4.29 30.45 -7.92
CA GLU A 314 3.67 30.69 -6.63
C GLU A 314 2.42 29.81 -6.57
N ARG A 315 2.37 28.91 -5.57
CA ARG A 315 1.16 28.17 -5.28
C ARG A 315 0.08 29.20 -5.00
N SER A 316 -0.84 29.40 -5.94
CA SER A 316 -2.07 30.14 -5.65
C SER A 316 -2.72 29.43 -4.48
N ALA A 317 -3.03 30.17 -3.41
CA ALA A 317 -3.80 29.59 -2.32
C ALA A 317 -5.04 28.97 -2.96
N PRO A 318 -5.27 27.66 -2.79
CA PRO A 318 -6.36 26.97 -3.46
C PRO A 318 -7.65 27.73 -3.17
N SER A 319 -8.44 28.03 -4.21
CA SER A 319 -9.68 28.78 -4.01
C SER A 319 -10.59 28.01 -3.04
N ALA A 320 -11.53 28.67 -2.36
CA ALA A 320 -12.44 27.98 -1.46
C ALA A 320 -13.18 26.80 -2.12
N ALA A 321 -13.38 26.85 -3.44
CA ALA A 321 -13.93 25.76 -4.24
C ALA A 321 -12.92 24.62 -4.49
N GLU A 322 -11.65 24.92 -4.73
CA GLU A 322 -10.59 23.92 -4.92
C GLU A 322 -10.16 23.28 -3.59
N LEU A 323 -10.25 24.01 -2.47
CA LEU A 323 -10.12 23.48 -1.12
C LEU A 323 -11.29 22.55 -0.78
N ALA A 324 -12.51 22.88 -1.21
CA ALA A 324 -13.67 22.03 -1.04
C ALA A 324 -13.59 20.77 -1.93
N GLU A 325 -13.12 20.90 -3.17
CA GLU A 325 -12.96 19.78 -4.12
C GLU A 325 -11.75 18.87 -3.76
N ALA A 326 -10.64 19.45 -3.27
CA ALA A 326 -9.51 18.70 -2.72
C ALA A 326 -9.83 18.06 -1.35
N ALA A 327 -10.75 18.64 -0.57
CA ALA A 327 -11.29 18.02 0.64
C ALA A 327 -12.32 16.92 0.35
N GLU A 328 -13.05 17.00 -0.78
CA GLU A 328 -13.99 15.96 -1.23
C GLU A 328 -13.32 14.80 -1.99
N ASN A 329 -12.17 15.02 -2.66
CA ASN A 329 -11.36 14.00 -3.32
C ASN A 329 -9.84 14.25 -3.17
N PRO A 330 -9.21 13.90 -2.05
CA PRO A 330 -7.77 14.06 -1.90
C PRO A 330 -7.01 12.97 -2.69
N PRO A 331 -5.89 13.31 -3.37
CA PRO A 331 -4.96 12.30 -3.89
C PRO A 331 -4.31 11.56 -2.71
N ALA A 332 -4.23 10.23 -2.81
CA ALA A 332 -3.87 9.32 -1.71
C ALA A 332 -2.49 9.55 -1.03
N ALA A 333 -1.69 10.52 -1.47
CA ALA A 333 -0.37 10.85 -0.94
C ALA A 333 -0.36 12.01 0.08
N ALA A 334 -1.48 12.71 0.29
CA ALA A 334 -1.54 13.93 1.12
C ALA A 334 -2.17 13.72 2.52
N MET A 335 -2.37 12.48 2.97
CA MET A 335 -2.91 12.19 4.31
C MET A 335 -1.80 11.79 5.28
N ALA A 336 -1.07 12.79 5.77
CA ALA A 336 -0.48 12.80 7.11
C ALA A 336 -0.67 14.20 7.71
N PRO A 337 -1.10 14.34 8.99
CA PRO A 337 -1.53 15.61 9.56
C PRO A 337 -0.36 16.41 10.15
N ALA A 338 -0.51 17.74 10.26
CA ALA A 338 0.48 18.63 10.89
C ALA A 338 -0.16 19.59 11.91
N ILE A 339 0.13 19.36 13.21
CA ILE A 339 0.49 20.29 14.34
C ILE A 339 1.06 19.38 15.47
N ALA A 340 1.95 19.74 16.41
CA ALA A 340 3.41 20.01 16.52
C ALA A 340 3.78 19.68 18.03
N PRO A 341 5.02 19.38 18.51
CA PRO A 341 6.32 19.99 18.19
C PRO A 341 7.43 18.99 17.80
N ALA A 342 8.58 19.56 17.47
CA ALA A 342 9.83 18.93 17.04
C ALA A 342 10.25 17.72 17.89
N ALA A 343 10.23 16.52 17.29
CA ALA A 343 11.10 15.38 17.59
C ALA A 343 10.75 14.11 16.78
N ALA A 344 9.60 14.02 16.11
CA ALA A 344 9.14 12.74 15.51
C ALA A 344 8.63 12.80 14.06
N ALA A 345 8.80 13.92 13.35
CA ALA A 345 8.42 14.03 11.94
C ALA A 345 9.64 13.76 11.05
N ASN A 346 9.88 12.50 10.67
CA ASN A 346 10.82 12.16 9.61
C ASN A 346 10.49 10.77 9.07
N THR A 347 9.31 10.62 8.47
CA THR A 347 9.09 9.52 7.53
C THR A 347 8.40 10.10 6.30
N PRO A 348 9.09 10.20 5.14
CA PRO A 348 8.47 10.68 3.92
C PRO A 348 7.25 9.80 3.58
N PRO A 349 6.19 10.36 2.96
CA PRO A 349 5.00 9.61 2.59
C PRO A 349 5.40 8.40 1.73
N ALA A 350 4.90 7.22 2.09
CA ALA A 350 5.24 5.99 1.39
C ALA A 350 4.89 6.12 -0.11
N LEU A 351 5.91 6.02 -0.96
CA LEU A 351 5.73 6.13 -2.41
C LEU A 351 4.85 5.01 -2.91
N THR A 352 3.91 5.34 -3.79
CA THR A 352 3.16 4.31 -4.51
C THR A 352 4.11 3.48 -5.40
N PRO A 353 3.82 2.21 -5.69
CA PRO A 353 4.63 1.40 -6.60
C PRO A 353 4.76 2.01 -8.01
N ALA A 354 3.81 2.85 -8.43
CA ALA A 354 3.91 3.60 -9.68
C ALA A 354 4.94 4.73 -9.60
N GLN A 355 4.94 5.50 -8.52
CA GLN A 355 5.93 6.56 -8.28
C GLN A 355 7.34 5.99 -8.14
N LEU A 356 7.49 4.87 -7.42
CA LEU A 356 8.79 4.21 -7.27
C LEU A 356 9.33 3.74 -8.63
N ARG A 357 8.50 3.09 -9.46
CA ARG A 357 8.90 2.70 -10.83
C ARG A 357 9.24 3.91 -11.71
N ALA A 358 8.52 5.01 -11.57
CA ALA A 358 8.80 6.23 -12.31
C ALA A 358 10.14 6.85 -11.89
N ARG A 359 10.44 6.88 -10.59
CA ARG A 359 11.72 7.35 -10.04
C ARG A 359 12.88 6.43 -10.42
N GLN A 360 12.67 5.11 -10.37
CA GLN A 360 13.65 4.14 -10.85
C GLN A 360 13.96 4.34 -12.34
N ALA A 361 12.94 4.43 -13.18
CA ALA A 361 13.13 4.66 -14.62
C ALA A 361 13.80 6.01 -14.91
N ALA A 362 13.53 7.04 -14.10
CA ALA A 362 14.20 8.33 -14.18
C ALA A 362 15.68 8.21 -13.80
N TRP A 363 15.98 7.54 -12.69
CA TRP A 363 17.35 7.26 -12.22
C TRP A 363 18.16 6.50 -13.26
N ASP A 364 17.63 5.38 -13.78
CA ASP A 364 18.28 4.54 -14.78
C ASP A 364 18.55 5.30 -16.09
N ALA A 365 17.75 6.33 -16.38
CA ALA A 365 17.91 7.16 -17.56
C ALA A 365 18.93 8.30 -17.38
N LEU A 366 19.40 8.59 -16.16
CA LEU A 366 20.41 9.62 -15.91
C LEU A 366 21.82 9.13 -16.33
N PRO A 367 22.67 10.02 -16.86
CA PRO A 367 24.08 9.68 -17.11
C PRO A 367 24.81 9.30 -15.82
N ALA A 368 25.81 8.42 -15.91
CA ALA A 368 26.58 7.95 -14.74
C ALA A 368 27.20 9.10 -13.91
N ALA A 369 27.68 10.16 -14.58
CA ALA A 369 28.20 11.36 -13.91
C ALA A 369 27.11 12.10 -13.10
N ALA A 370 25.88 12.16 -13.60
CA ALA A 370 24.77 12.77 -12.90
C ALA A 370 24.33 11.93 -11.70
N GLN A 371 24.26 10.60 -11.84
CA GLN A 371 23.99 9.70 -10.72
C GLN A 371 25.05 9.83 -9.62
N ALA A 372 26.34 9.88 -9.98
CA ALA A 372 27.42 10.07 -9.02
C ALA A 372 27.31 11.41 -8.27
N ARG A 373 27.02 12.51 -8.97
CA ARG A 373 26.79 13.83 -8.36
C ARG A 373 25.60 13.78 -7.39
N LEU A 374 24.50 13.13 -7.76
CA LEU A 374 23.32 13.02 -6.89
C LEU A 374 23.59 12.17 -5.63
N ARG A 375 24.40 11.11 -5.73
CA ARG A 375 24.85 10.36 -4.54
C ARG A 375 25.68 11.24 -3.61
N GLN A 376 26.64 12.00 -4.15
CA GLN A 376 27.45 12.94 -3.36
C GLN A 376 26.60 14.00 -2.67
N VAL A 377 25.60 14.53 -3.37
CA VAL A 377 24.66 15.51 -2.83
C VAL A 377 23.80 14.90 -1.71
N ALA A 378 23.32 13.67 -1.87
CA ALA A 378 22.59 12.97 -0.82
C ALA A 378 23.44 12.74 0.44
N THR A 379 24.72 12.36 0.27
CA THR A 379 25.66 12.22 1.40
C THR A 379 25.93 13.57 2.07
N ALA A 380 26.15 14.63 1.30
CA ALA A 380 26.37 15.98 1.84
C ALA A 380 25.14 16.48 2.60
N PHE A 381 23.94 16.25 2.06
CA PHE A 381 22.68 16.60 2.70
C PHE A 381 22.48 15.88 4.04
N ALA A 382 22.78 14.58 4.10
CA ALA A 382 22.69 13.80 5.34
C ALA A 382 23.61 14.32 6.46
N GLY A 383 24.70 15.02 6.11
CA GLY A 383 25.61 15.67 7.06
C GLY A 383 25.17 17.05 7.56
N LEU A 384 24.09 17.63 7.02
CA LEU A 384 23.59 18.93 7.47
C LEU A 384 22.91 18.85 8.85
N PRO A 385 22.83 19.96 9.60
CA PRO A 385 21.99 20.03 10.79
C PRO A 385 20.52 19.67 10.47
N ILE A 386 19.86 18.94 11.37
CA ILE A 386 18.48 18.46 11.17
C ILE A 386 17.50 19.63 10.88
N GLU A 387 17.69 20.78 11.53
CA GLU A 387 16.87 21.98 11.27
C GLU A 387 17.00 22.48 9.83
N GLN A 388 18.21 22.45 9.27
CA GLN A 388 18.46 22.84 7.88
C GLN A 388 17.89 21.81 6.92
N GLN A 389 17.99 20.52 7.23
CA GLN A 389 17.34 19.45 6.46
C GLN A 389 15.82 19.65 6.42
N HIS A 390 15.21 19.90 7.57
CA HIS A 390 13.77 20.16 7.69
C HIS A 390 13.34 21.41 6.91
N SER A 391 14.11 22.50 6.99
CA SER A 391 13.83 23.72 6.23
C SER A 391 13.86 23.49 4.72
N LEU A 392 14.87 22.77 4.21
CA LEU A 392 14.99 22.45 2.78
C LEU A 392 13.87 21.53 2.30
N HIS A 393 13.51 20.52 3.10
CA HIS A 393 12.36 19.66 2.77
C HIS A 393 11.04 20.43 2.77
N ALA A 394 10.85 21.38 3.69
CA ALA A 394 9.67 22.23 3.74
C ALA A 394 9.58 23.11 2.49
N GLN A 395 10.67 23.79 2.11
CA GLN A 395 10.74 24.61 0.89
C GLN A 395 10.40 23.79 -0.36
N PHE A 396 10.95 22.58 -0.48
CA PHE A 396 10.63 21.70 -1.59
C PHE A 396 9.15 21.24 -1.58
N ALA A 397 8.58 20.99 -0.41
CA ALA A 397 7.17 20.59 -0.28
C ALA A 397 6.17 21.71 -0.62
N GLU A 398 6.59 22.98 -0.51
CA GLU A 398 5.80 24.15 -0.93
C GLU A 398 5.68 24.28 -2.45
N MET A 399 6.63 23.72 -3.22
CA MET A 399 6.60 23.76 -4.69
C MET A 399 5.37 23.06 -5.28
N ASP A 400 4.98 23.48 -6.48
CA ASP A 400 3.89 22.83 -7.22
C ASP A 400 4.26 21.37 -7.62
N ALA A 401 3.26 20.50 -7.75
CA ALA A 401 3.48 19.10 -8.11
C ALA A 401 4.10 18.92 -9.50
N LEU A 402 3.75 19.79 -10.46
CA LEU A 402 4.34 19.78 -11.80
C LEU A 402 5.82 20.17 -11.76
N GLU A 403 6.17 21.18 -10.96
CA GLU A 403 7.56 21.60 -10.76
C GLU A 403 8.40 20.49 -10.12
N ARG A 404 7.90 19.89 -9.03
CA ARG A 404 8.55 18.73 -8.39
C ARG A 404 8.76 17.58 -9.36
N HIS A 405 7.77 17.29 -10.20
CA HIS A 405 7.90 16.24 -11.22
C HIS A 405 8.96 16.56 -12.28
N GLY A 406 9.15 17.84 -12.61
CA GLY A 406 10.20 18.29 -13.54
C GLY A 406 11.61 17.93 -13.07
N TRP A 407 11.86 17.94 -11.76
CA TRP A 407 13.16 17.60 -11.17
C TRP A 407 13.55 16.13 -11.31
N LEU A 408 12.62 15.23 -11.65
CA LEU A 408 12.96 13.84 -12.02
C LEU A 408 13.81 13.75 -13.29
N LEU A 409 13.88 14.82 -14.10
CA LEU A 409 14.74 14.88 -15.28
C LEU A 409 16.23 15.06 -14.92
N GLY A 410 16.54 15.31 -13.64
CA GLY A 410 17.87 15.63 -13.12
C GLY A 410 18.07 17.13 -12.88
N PRO A 411 19.21 17.53 -12.29
CA PRO A 411 19.44 18.92 -11.84
C PRO A 411 19.47 19.93 -12.98
N GLU A 412 20.10 19.59 -14.11
CA GLU A 412 20.25 20.50 -15.25
C GLU A 412 18.91 20.71 -15.99
N LEU A 413 18.29 19.61 -16.44
CA LEU A 413 17.02 19.66 -17.17
C LEU A 413 15.82 20.03 -16.29
N GLY A 414 15.90 19.77 -14.98
CA GLY A 414 14.89 20.20 -14.02
C GLY A 414 14.83 21.72 -13.89
N ALA A 415 15.98 22.40 -13.84
CA ALA A 415 16.05 23.87 -13.79
C ALA A 415 15.49 24.53 -15.07
N GLU A 416 15.61 23.84 -16.21
CA GLU A 416 15.12 24.30 -17.53
C GLU A 416 13.71 23.76 -17.85
N PHE A 417 13.14 22.91 -16.99
CA PHE A 417 11.92 22.15 -17.28
C PHE A 417 10.76 23.03 -17.72
N TRP A 418 10.52 24.15 -17.03
CA TRP A 418 9.40 25.04 -17.34
C TRP A 418 9.45 25.57 -18.78
N ALA A 419 10.63 25.97 -19.25
CA ALA A 419 10.80 26.47 -20.60
C ALA A 419 10.64 25.37 -21.66
N LEU A 420 11.00 24.14 -21.31
CA LEU A 420 10.92 22.95 -22.17
C LEU A 420 9.58 22.20 -22.08
N GLN A 421 8.74 22.50 -21.08
CA GLN A 421 7.47 21.82 -20.80
C GLN A 421 6.54 21.76 -22.02
N PRO A 422 6.38 22.82 -22.84
CA PRO A 422 5.53 22.79 -24.02
C PRO A 422 5.94 21.70 -25.04
N LEU A 423 7.25 21.44 -25.17
CA LEU A 423 7.77 20.39 -26.05
C LEU A 423 7.63 18.99 -25.47
N LEU A 424 7.66 18.86 -24.15
CA LEU A 424 7.57 17.57 -23.46
C LEU A 424 6.11 17.11 -23.23
N GLY A 425 5.13 17.99 -23.40
CA GLY A 425 3.71 17.67 -23.32
C GLY A 425 3.21 16.81 -24.48
N TYR A 426 2.39 15.79 -24.15
CA TYR A 426 1.69 14.91 -25.10
C TYR A 426 2.60 14.25 -26.16
N VAL A 427 3.73 13.67 -25.71
CA VAL A 427 4.70 12.96 -26.56
C VAL A 427 4.55 11.44 -26.40
N PRO A 428 4.46 10.64 -27.49
CA PRO A 428 4.45 9.18 -27.41
C PRO A 428 5.69 8.62 -26.69
N ALA A 429 5.55 7.53 -25.94
CA ALA A 429 6.62 6.99 -25.08
C ALA A 429 7.96 6.76 -25.81
N ALA A 430 7.93 6.18 -27.01
CA ALA A 430 9.13 5.93 -27.81
C ALA A 430 9.84 7.23 -28.23
N GLN A 431 9.06 8.25 -28.65
CA GLN A 431 9.62 9.55 -29.03
C GLN A 431 10.13 10.32 -27.81
N ARG A 432 9.48 10.18 -26.65
CA ARG A 432 9.88 10.83 -25.39
C ARG A 432 11.29 10.39 -24.97
N GLN A 433 11.59 9.09 -25.05
CA GLN A 433 12.91 8.58 -24.66
C GLN A 433 14.02 9.10 -25.58
N ALA A 434 13.80 9.13 -26.89
CA ALA A 434 14.74 9.70 -27.85
C ALA A 434 14.96 11.21 -27.61
N LEU A 435 13.89 11.96 -27.34
CA LEU A 435 13.97 13.39 -27.06
C LEU A 435 14.72 13.68 -25.75
N LEU A 436 14.47 12.92 -24.68
CA LEU A 436 15.21 13.07 -23.42
C LEU A 436 16.70 12.71 -23.57
N GLY A 437 17.01 11.67 -24.34
CA GLY A 437 18.40 11.33 -24.68
C GLY A 437 19.10 12.48 -25.41
N LEU A 438 18.42 13.09 -26.40
CA LEU A 438 18.92 14.26 -27.12
C LEU A 438 19.13 15.46 -26.19
N LEU A 439 18.13 15.80 -25.35
CA LEU A 439 18.19 16.94 -24.43
C LEU A 439 19.36 16.84 -23.45
N ARG A 440 19.68 15.63 -22.96
CA ARG A 440 20.82 15.40 -22.06
C ARG A 440 22.18 15.56 -22.77
N GLY A 441 22.24 15.30 -24.07
CA GLY A 441 23.44 15.50 -24.88
C GLY A 441 23.61 16.92 -25.42
N LEU A 442 22.59 17.78 -25.30
CA LEU A 442 22.67 19.16 -25.77
C LEU A 442 23.49 20.03 -24.81
N PRO A 443 24.43 20.84 -25.32
CA PRO A 443 25.07 21.91 -24.56
C PRO A 443 24.07 22.94 -24.03
N ALA A 444 24.41 23.63 -22.94
CA ALA A 444 23.51 24.58 -22.27
C ALA A 444 23.03 25.73 -23.18
N ASP A 445 23.92 26.28 -24.02
CA ASP A 445 23.56 27.32 -24.99
C ASP A 445 22.52 26.83 -26.00
N GLN A 446 22.62 25.57 -26.43
CA GLN A 446 21.65 24.99 -27.36
C GLN A 446 20.31 24.71 -26.70
N ARG A 447 20.31 24.31 -25.42
CA ARG A 447 19.06 24.12 -24.66
C ARG A 447 18.33 25.44 -24.43
N GLU A 448 19.05 26.54 -24.22
CA GLU A 448 18.48 27.88 -24.13
C GLU A 448 17.76 28.30 -25.42
N HIS A 449 18.39 28.10 -26.58
CA HIS A 449 17.74 28.35 -27.88
C HIS A 449 16.50 27.45 -28.07
N LEU A 450 16.56 26.20 -27.64
CA LEU A 450 15.42 25.28 -27.71
C LEU A 450 14.28 25.68 -26.75
N ALA A 451 14.60 26.19 -25.56
CA ALA A 451 13.66 26.73 -24.61
C ALA A 451 12.91 27.94 -25.19
N LEU A 452 13.59 28.86 -25.87
CA LEU A 452 12.96 29.98 -26.57
C LEU A 452 12.02 29.47 -27.69
N LEU A 453 12.47 28.51 -28.49
CA LEU A 453 11.66 27.90 -29.55
C LEU A 453 10.41 27.18 -29.01
N SER A 454 10.56 26.45 -27.91
CA SER A 454 9.49 25.74 -27.21
C SER A 454 8.33 26.68 -26.85
N GLN A 455 8.65 27.86 -26.32
CA GLN A 455 7.67 28.86 -25.90
C GLN A 455 7.01 29.56 -27.10
N ARG A 456 7.76 29.83 -28.17
CA ARG A 456 7.25 30.51 -29.37
C ARG A 456 6.45 29.60 -30.30
N THR A 457 6.60 28.28 -30.17
CA THR A 457 5.94 27.32 -31.08
C THR A 457 4.51 27.01 -30.63
N PRO A 458 3.49 27.29 -31.46
CA PRO A 458 2.10 27.01 -31.11
C PRO A 458 1.84 25.49 -31.03
N PRO A 459 0.83 25.04 -30.25
CA PRO A 459 0.61 23.62 -29.95
C PRO A 459 0.59 22.69 -31.17
N GLN A 460 -0.04 23.12 -32.27
CA GLN A 460 -0.15 22.33 -33.51
C GLN A 460 1.21 22.06 -34.19
N ASP A 461 2.19 22.95 -34.05
CA ASP A 461 3.48 22.87 -34.75
C ASP A 461 4.55 22.14 -33.92
N ARG A 462 4.29 21.89 -32.63
CA ARG A 462 5.25 21.25 -31.72
C ARG A 462 5.63 19.84 -32.17
N ALA A 463 4.69 19.10 -32.74
CA ALA A 463 4.95 17.76 -33.27
C ALA A 463 5.90 17.80 -34.49
N ALA A 464 5.80 18.83 -35.33
CA ALA A 464 6.73 19.05 -36.43
C ALA A 464 8.12 19.48 -35.90
N LEU A 465 8.16 20.43 -34.97
CA LEU A 465 9.41 20.88 -34.35
C LEU A 465 10.19 19.73 -33.70
N ARG A 466 9.51 18.83 -32.97
CA ARG A 466 10.13 17.63 -32.39
C ARG A 466 10.69 16.68 -33.44
N ARG A 467 9.96 16.45 -34.54
CA ARG A 467 10.43 15.59 -35.64
C ARG A 467 11.66 16.19 -36.32
N ASP A 468 11.62 17.50 -36.61
CA ASP A 468 12.74 18.19 -37.25
C ASP A 468 13.99 18.18 -36.35
N LEU A 469 13.82 18.40 -35.04
CA LEU A 469 14.90 18.36 -34.06
C LEU A 469 15.56 16.98 -33.99
N LEU A 470 14.75 15.91 -33.95
CA LEU A 470 15.23 14.53 -33.92
C LEU A 470 15.89 14.11 -35.25
N ALA A 471 15.52 14.74 -36.36
CA ALA A 471 16.13 14.51 -37.67
C ALA A 471 17.48 15.23 -37.86
N GLN A 472 17.81 16.23 -37.02
CA GLN A 472 19.09 16.91 -37.12
C GLN A 472 20.25 16.03 -36.63
N GLY A 473 21.31 15.96 -37.42
CA GLY A 473 22.59 15.38 -37.01
C GLY A 473 23.23 16.20 -35.87
N THR A 474 24.10 15.57 -35.08
CA THR A 474 24.73 16.21 -33.91
C THR A 474 25.51 17.48 -34.28
N ASP A 475 26.18 17.48 -35.43
CA ASP A 475 27.03 18.59 -35.88
C ASP A 475 26.23 19.79 -36.44
N SER A 476 25.07 19.54 -37.06
CA SER A 476 24.24 20.60 -37.66
C SER A 476 23.22 21.20 -36.69
N ARG A 477 22.91 20.49 -35.60
CA ARG A 477 21.82 20.84 -34.68
C ARG A 477 21.98 22.21 -34.02
N GLY A 478 23.19 22.55 -33.59
CA GLY A 478 23.46 23.84 -32.94
C GLY A 478 23.20 25.03 -33.86
N ALA A 479 23.67 24.96 -35.11
CA ALA A 479 23.43 25.99 -36.13
C ALA A 479 21.94 26.09 -36.48
N TRP A 480 21.27 24.94 -36.61
CA TRP A 480 19.83 24.88 -36.90
C TRP A 480 18.98 25.51 -35.77
N LEU A 481 19.29 25.21 -34.50
CA LEU A 481 18.60 25.79 -33.34
C LEU A 481 18.78 27.32 -33.30
N LYS A 482 20.00 27.81 -33.49
CA LYS A 482 20.31 29.25 -33.55
C LYS A 482 19.54 29.95 -34.67
N GLN A 483 19.55 29.39 -35.87
CA GLN A 483 18.85 29.97 -37.02
C GLN A 483 17.34 30.02 -36.79
N ARG A 484 16.75 28.98 -36.20
CA ARG A 484 15.31 28.89 -35.97
C ARG A 484 14.87 29.80 -34.82
N ALA A 485 15.68 29.95 -33.77
CA ALA A 485 15.39 30.83 -32.64
C ALA A 485 15.47 32.33 -32.99
N ALA A 486 16.28 32.68 -34.00
CA ALA A 486 16.44 34.04 -34.51
C ALA A 486 15.29 34.51 -35.44
N ARG A 487 14.49 33.58 -35.99
CA ARG A 487 13.24 33.89 -36.68
C ARG A 487 12.14 34.10 -35.64
#